data_AF-A0A078IAK5-F1
#
_entry.id   AF-A0A078IAK5-F1
#
_cell.length_a   1.000
_cell.length_b   1.000
_cell.length_c   1.000
_cell.angle_alpha   90.00
_cell.angle_beta   90.00
_cell.angle_gamma   90.00
#
_symmetry.space_group_name_H-M   'P 1'
#
loop_
_entity.id
_entity.type
_entity.pdbx_description
1 polymer ?
#
loop_
_entity_poly.entity_id
_entity_poly.type
_entity_poly.pdbx_seq_one_letter_code
_entity_poly.pdbx_strand_id
1 'polypeptide(L)' 'MPTLNLFTNIPVDTATCSDILKDVTKAVAKIMGKPESYVMILL' A
#
# COMPACT_ATOMS: atom_id res chain seq x y z
N MET A 1 10.88 -4.01 -8.02
CA MET A 1 9.50 -3.62 -7.66
C MET A 1 9.36 -3.77 -6.16
N PRO A 2 9.38 -2.67 -5.38
CA PRO A 2 9.11 -2.74 -3.95
C PRO A 2 7.74 -3.36 -3.70
N THR A 3 7.70 -4.39 -2.86
CA THR A 3 6.46 -5.11 -2.52
C THR A 3 6.28 -5.10 -1.00
N LEU A 4 5.09 -4.79 -0.52
CA LEU A 4 4.73 -4.83 0.90
C LEU A 4 3.43 -5.62 1.07
N ASN A 5 3.49 -6.67 1.89
CA ASN A 5 2.34 -7.47 2.29
C ASN A 5 1.93 -7.08 3.70
N LEU A 6 0.74 -6.50 3.84
CA LEU A 6 0.15 -6.14 5.12
C LEU A 6 -0.87 -7.22 5.50
N PHE A 7 -0.82 -7.69 6.74
CA PHE A 7 -1.80 -8.62 7.28
C PHE A 7 -2.42 -7.99 8.51
N THR A 8 -3.74 -8.12 8.63
CA THR A 8 -4.47 -7.59 9.76
C THR A 8 -5.57 -8.55 10.21
N ASN A 9 -5.86 -8.52 11.51
CA ASN A 9 -6.91 -9.34 12.12
C ASN A 9 -8.20 -8.55 12.35
N ILE A 10 -8.25 -7.29 11.94
CA ILE A 10 -9.46 -6.48 11.97
C ILE A 10 -10.18 -6.53 10.61
N PRO A 11 -11.52 -6.49 10.59
CA PRO A 11 -12.27 -6.36 9.35
C PRO A 11 -11.94 -5.05 8.66
N VAL A 12 -11.73 -5.09 7.34
CA VAL A 12 -11.47 -3.92 6.50
C VAL A 12 -12.51 -3.91 5.38
N ASP A 13 -13.31 -2.85 5.31
CA ASP A 13 -14.24 -2.65 4.20
C ASP A 13 -13.53 -2.13 2.94
N THR A 14 -14.21 -2.17 1.80
CA THR A 14 -13.62 -1.80 0.50
C THR A 14 -13.14 -0.35 0.44
N ALA A 15 -13.83 0.60 1.08
CA ALA A 15 -13.44 2.00 1.06
C ALA A 15 -12.17 2.21 1.89
N THR A 16 -12.16 1.66 3.11
CA THR A 16 -10.99 1.69 4.00
C THR A 16 -9.78 0.99 3.35
N CYS A 17 -9.99 -0.15 2.68
CA CYS A 17 -8.94 -0.85 1.95
C CYS A 17 -8.32 0.02 0.85
N SER A 18 -9.15 0.69 0.04
CA SER A 18 -8.69 1.58 -1.03
C SER A 18 -7.86 2.76 -0.48
N ASP A 19 -8.27 3.35 0.63
CA ASP A 19 -7.54 4.45 1.27
C ASP A 19 -6.18 3.98 1.80
N ILE A 20 -6.14 2.82 2.47
CA ILE A 20 -4.88 2.21 2.95
C ILE A 20 -3.92 1.97 1.78
N LEU A 21 -4.38 1.32 0.71
CA LEU A 21 -3.53 1.00 -0.44
C LEU A 21 -2.95 2.27 -1.07
N LYS A 22 -3.73 3.34 -1.17
CA LYS A 22 -3.30 4.64 -1.73
C LYS A 22 -2.23 5.30 -0.86
N ASP A 23 -2.46 5.38 0.45
CA ASP A 23 -1.53 6.07 1.36
C ASP A 23 -0.23 5.30 1.55
N VAL A 24 -0.32 3.97 1.66
CA VAL A 24 0.86 3.10 1.78
C VAL A 24 1.68 3.13 0.49
N THR A 25 1.06 3.09 -0.69
CA THR A 25 1.77 3.19 -1.98
C THR A 25 2.57 4.48 -2.08
N LYS A 26 1.96 5.62 -1.73
CA LYS A 26 2.62 6.94 -1.71
C LYS A 26 3.80 6.97 -0.74
N ALA A 27 3.59 6.47 0.48
CA ALA A 27 4.62 6.45 1.51
C ALA A 27 5.83 5.60 1.07
N VAL A 28 5.58 4.38 0.59
CA VAL A 28 6.64 3.47 0.12
C VAL A 28 7.36 4.04 -1.10
N ALA A 29 6.64 4.57 -2.08
CA ALA A 29 7.22 5.20 -3.27
C ALA A 29 8.17 6.35 -2.90
N LYS A 30 7.72 7.23 -1.99
CA LYS A 30 8.51 8.36 -1.48
C LYS A 30 9.77 7.90 -0.73
N ILE A 31 9.64 6.93 0.17
CA ILE A 31 10.77 6.41 0.97
C ILE A 31 11.80 5.73 0.06
N MET A 32 11.34 4.97 -0.93
CA MET A 32 12.20 4.19 -1.82
C MET A 32 12.76 4.99 -3.01
N GLY A 33 12.29 6.23 -3.23
CA GLY A 33 12.69 7.06 -4.37
C GLY A 33 12.31 6.45 -5.72
N LYS A 34 11.18 5.74 -5.79
CA LYS A 34 10.66 5.10 -7.01
C LYS A 34 9.27 5.62 -7.34
N PRO A 35 8.85 5.61 -8.62
CA PRO A 35 7.47 5.97 -8.98
C PRO A 35 6.47 5.02 -8.32
N GLU A 36 5.28 5.54 -7.98
CA GLU A 36 4.19 4.74 -7.39
C GLU A 36 3.80 3.55 -8.26
N SER A 37 3.88 3.67 -9.59
CA SER A 37 3.60 2.59 -10.53
C SER A 37 4.52 1.37 -10.43
N TYR A 38 5.64 1.48 -9.69
CA TYR A 38 6.59 0.39 -9.45
C TYR A 38 6.39 -0.29 -8.09
N VAL A 39 5.48 0.21 -7.26
CA VAL A 39 5.19 -0.29 -5.92
C VAL A 39 3.96 -1.17 -5.96
N MET A 40 4.04 -2.33 -5.30
CA MET A 40 2.95 -3.26 -5.15
C MET A 40 2.62 -3.41 -3.66
N ILE A 41 1.39 -3.12 -3.28
CA ILE A 41 0.89 -3.31 -1.92
C ILE A 41 -0.19 -4.39 -1.95
N LEU A 42 -0.08 -5.35 -1.05
CA LEU A 42 -1.09 -6.37 -0.80
C LEU A 42 -1.58 -6.20 0.64
N LEU A 43 -2.89 -6.21 0.85
CA LEU A 43 -3.56 -6.03 2.12
C LEU A 43 -4.62 -7.12 2.32
#